data_AF-Q5H527-F1
#
_entry.id   AF-Q5H527-F1
#
_cell.length_a   1.000
_cell.length_b   1.000
_cell.length_c   1.000
_cell.angle_alpha   90.00
_cell.angle_beta   90.00
_cell.angle_gamma   90.00
#
_symmetry.space_group_name_H-M   'P 1'
#
loop_
_entity.id
_entity.type
_entity.pdbx_description
1 polymer ?
#
loop_
_entity_poly.entity_id
_entity_poly.type
_entity_poly.pdbx_seq_one_letter_code
_entity_poly.pdbx_strand_id
1 'polypeptide(L)' 'MGWRCGQRMIATRFDSAADALELTLEDRRLILVSAQAASGTRFADAQGNQFWEHAGEATLSLAGGEALKCVHEATTTIG' A
#
# COMPACT_ATOMS: atom_id res chain seq x y z
N MET A 1 -7.99 5.67 -3.35
CA MET A 1 -8.24 5.88 -1.91
C MET A 1 -6.90 6.23 -1.28
N GLY A 2 -6.85 7.14 -0.31
CA GLY A 2 -5.60 7.60 0.30
C GLY A 2 -5.27 6.82 1.57
N TRP A 3 -4.01 6.47 1.76
CA TRP A 3 -3.50 5.91 3.01
C TRP A 3 -2.44 6.83 3.60
N ARG A 4 -2.39 6.89 4.92
CA ARG A 4 -1.36 7.64 5.64
C ARG A 4 -0.41 6.67 6.32
N CYS A 5 0.81 6.61 5.80
CA CYS A 5 1.90 5.76 6.29
C CYS A 5 2.87 6.63 7.10
N GLY A 6 2.68 6.65 8.42
CA GLY A 6 3.38 7.60 9.30
C GLY A 6 3.06 9.05 8.93
N GLN A 7 4.06 9.79 8.45
CA GLN A 7 3.92 11.19 8.00
C GLN A 7 3.70 11.30 6.48
N ARG A 8 3.77 10.20 5.73
CA ARG A 8 3.65 10.21 4.27
C ARG A 8 2.23 9.85 3.85
N MET A 9 1.71 10.58 2.88
CA MET A 9 0.49 10.20 2.19
C MET A 9 0.88 9.33 0.98
N ILE A 10 0.14 8.24 0.79
CA ILE A 10 0.23 7.42 -0.42
C ILE A 10 -1.16 7.26 -1.02
N ALA A 11 -1.23 7.22 -2.34
CA ALA A 11 -2.46 6.86 -3.04
C ALA A 11 -2.32 5.45 -3.60
N THR A 12 -3.29 4.60 -3.28
CA THR A 12 -3.37 3.25 -3.85
C THR A 12 -4.45 3.21 -4.93
N ARG A 13 -4.12 2.57 -6.05
CA ARG A 13 -5.05 2.26 -7.13
C ARG A 13 -4.87 0.79 -7.51
N PHE A 14 -5.94 0.02 -7.39
CA PHE A 14 -5.94 -1.36 -7.82
C PHE A 14 -6.29 -1.44 -9.31
N ASP A 15 -5.45 -2.14 -10.07
CA ASP A 15 -5.66 -2.49 -11.47
C ASP A 15 -6.09 -3.96 -11.56
N SER A 16 -7.37 -4.18 -11.83
CA SER A 16 -7.94 -5.52 -11.96
C SER A 16 -7.57 -6.22 -13.27
N ALA A 17 -7.08 -5.50 -14.29
CA ALA A 17 -6.63 -6.12 -15.54
C ALA A 17 -5.24 -6.73 -15.39
N ALA A 18 -4.36 -6.08 -14.61
CA ALA A 18 -3.02 -6.54 -14.31
C ALA A 18 -2.90 -7.33 -13.00
N ASP A 19 -3.98 -7.39 -12.21
CA ASP A 19 -3.98 -7.91 -10.82
C ASP A 19 -2.86 -7.29 -9.97
N ALA A 20 -2.72 -5.97 -10.09
CA ALA A 20 -1.63 -5.21 -9.52
C ALA A 20 -2.12 -3.97 -8.77
N LEU A 21 -1.41 -3.60 -7.71
CA LEU A 21 -1.62 -2.37 -6.95
C LEU A 21 -0.61 -1.32 -7.39
N GLU A 22 -1.10 -0.24 -7.99
CA GLU A 22 -0.34 0.98 -8.19
C GLU A 22 -0.32 1.81 -6.92
N LEU A 23 0.88 2.05 -6.41
CA LEU A 23 1.17 2.94 -5.29
C LEU A 23 1.79 4.22 -5.81
N THR A 24 1.10 5.34 -5.62
CA THR A 24 1.65 6.66 -5.92
C THR A 24 2.09 7.31 -4.62
N LEU A 25 3.38 7.56 -4.52
CA LEU A 25 4.03 8.40 -3.51
C LEU A 25 4.32 9.78 -4.11
N GLU A 26 4.61 10.78 -3.27
CA GLU A 26 4.85 12.16 -3.73
C GLU A 26 5.87 12.26 -4.87
N ASP A 27 6.98 11.53 -4.80
CA ASP A 27 8.05 11.59 -5.80
C ASP A 27 8.08 10.40 -6.78
N ARG A 28 7.26 9.37 -6.59
CA ARG A 28 7.37 8.13 -7.40
C ARG A 28 6.10 7.30 -7.43
N ARG A 29 5.94 6.53 -8.50
CA ARG A 29 4.93 5.47 -8.61
C ARG A 29 5.59 4.10 -8.57
N LEU A 30 5.00 3.19 -7.82
CA LEU A 30 5.41 1.79 -7.71
C LEU A 30 4.25 0.92 -8.20
N ILE A 31 4.58 -0.18 -8.87
CA ILE A 31 3.60 -1.20 -9.25
C ILE A 31 3.95 -2.47 -8.50
N LEU A 32 3.03 -2.89 -7.63
CA LEU A 32 3.16 -4.12 -6.85
C LEU A 32 2.18 -5.15 -7.40
N VAL A 33 2.65 -6.36 -7.67
CA VAL A 33 1.78 -7.47 -8.10
C VAL A 33 1.25 -8.22 -6.89
N SER A 34 0.10 -8.88 -7.03
CA SER A 34 -0.44 -9.71 -5.96
C SER A 34 0.57 -10.82 -5.58
N ALA A 35 0.76 -10.98 -4.28
CA ALA A 35 1.70 -11.93 -3.71
C ALA A 35 0.99 -12.80 -2.67
N GLN A 36 1.36 -14.07 -2.62
CA GLN A 36 0.80 -15.00 -1.65
C GLN A 36 1.01 -14.52 -0.19
N ALA A 37 -0.07 -14.52 0.58
CA ALA A 37 -0.10 -14.19 1.99
C ALA A 37 -0.88 -15.25 2.77
N ALA A 38 -0.48 -15.47 4.02
CA ALA A 38 -1.20 -16.39 4.90
C ALA A 38 -2.58 -15.85 5.32
N SER A 39 -2.75 -14.52 5.35
CA SER A 39 -4.01 -13.84 5.64
C SER A 39 -3.95 -12.40 5.13
N GLY A 40 -5.08 -11.91 4.64
CA GLY A 40 -5.19 -10.58 4.03
C GLY A 40 -4.64 -10.51 2.61
N THR A 41 -4.40 -9.30 2.13
CA THR A 41 -4.02 -9.04 0.74
C THR A 41 -2.62 -8.44 0.72
N ARG A 42 -1.66 -9.18 0.17
CA ARG A 42 -0.28 -8.73 0.04
C ARG A 42 0.06 -8.48 -1.41
N PHE A 43 0.76 -7.39 -1.64
CA PHE A 43 1.33 -7.02 -2.92
C PHE A 43 2.82 -6.81 -2.76
N ALA A 44 3.61 -7.24 -3.73
CA ALA A 44 5.07 -7.12 -3.72
C ALA A 44 5.60 -6.80 -5.11
N ASP A 45 6.80 -6.23 -5.19
CA ASP A 45 7.54 -6.11 -6.45
C ASP A 45 8.91 -6.78 -6.40
N ALA A 46 9.56 -6.86 -7.56
CA ALA A 46 10.90 -7.42 -7.69
C ALA A 46 12.01 -6.56 -7.06
N GLN A 47 11.72 -5.29 -6.74
CA GLN A 47 12.68 -4.40 -6.08
C GLN A 47 12.71 -4.63 -4.56
N GLY A 48 11.75 -5.37 -4.01
CA GLY A 48 11.62 -5.62 -2.58
C GLY A 48 10.64 -4.67 -1.88
N ASN A 49 9.84 -3.90 -2.63
CA ASN A 49 8.73 -3.16 -2.06
C ASN A 49 7.56 -4.11 -1.79
N GLN A 50 6.85 -3.87 -0.70
CA GLN A 50 5.68 -4.64 -0.29
C GLN A 50 4.62 -3.75 0.33
N PHE A 51 3.38 -4.07 0.02
CA PHE A 51 2.21 -3.50 0.66
C PHE A 51 1.32 -4.64 1.11
N TRP A 52 1.09 -4.73 2.42
CA TRP A 52 0.28 -5.79 2.99
C TRP A 52 -0.88 -5.18 3.75
N GLU A 53 -2.09 -5.45 3.28
CA GLU A 53 -3.33 -5.09 3.95
C GLU A 53 -3.81 -6.26 4.81
N HIS A 54 -4.05 -5.97 6.09
CA HIS A 54 -4.42 -6.94 7.10
C HIS A 54 -5.36 -6.28 8.12
N ALA A 55 -6.53 -6.87 8.33
CA ALA A 55 -7.46 -6.51 9.41
C ALA A 55 -7.83 -5.01 9.51
N GLY A 56 -7.95 -4.31 8.37
CA GLY A 56 -8.29 -2.88 8.32
C GLY A 56 -7.11 -1.92 8.49
N GLU A 57 -5.90 -2.46 8.62
CA GLU A 57 -4.64 -1.72 8.59
C GLU A 57 -3.83 -2.15 7.37
N ALA A 58 -2.87 -1.33 6.97
CA ALA A 58 -1.89 -1.71 5.96
C ALA A 58 -0.47 -1.50 6.47
N THR A 59 0.47 -2.27 5.93
CA THR A 59 1.90 -2.12 6.20
C THR A 59 2.62 -1.95 4.87
N LEU A 60 3.34 -0.84 4.70
CA LEU A 60 4.17 -0.54 3.54
C LEU A 60 5.63 -0.74 3.90
N SER A 61 6.28 -1.73 3.29
CA SER A 61 7.72 -1.92 3.36
C SER A 61 8.33 -1.48 2.04
N LEU A 62 9.25 -0.52 2.07
CA LEU A 62 9.96 -0.08 0.88
C LEU A 62 11.33 -0.77 0.81
N ALA A 63 11.82 -1.01 -0.39
CA ALA A 63 13.14 -1.58 -0.63
C ALA A 63 14.22 -0.76 0.11
N GLY A 64 14.96 -1.41 1.01
CA GLY A 64 16.00 -0.76 1.83
C GLY A 64 15.48 0.17 2.94
N GLY A 65 14.17 0.19 3.18
CA GLY A 65 13.54 0.98 4.24
C GLY A 65 12.84 0.11 5.29
N GLU A 66 12.38 0.77 6.35
CA GLU A 66 11.58 0.12 7.41
C GLU A 66 10.13 -0.08 6.97
N ALA A 67 9.48 -1.07 7.56
CA ALA A 67 8.05 -1.29 7.40
C ALA A 67 7.27 -0.18 8.11
N LEU A 68 6.48 0.57 7.35
CA LEU A 68 5.66 1.66 7.83
C LEU A 68 4.22 1.18 8.00
N LYS A 69 3.65 1.40 9.18
CA LYS A 69 2.21 1.20 9.39
C LYS A 69 1.43 2.30 8.68
N CYS A 70 0.48 1.87 7.86
CA CYS A 70 -0.42 2.68 7.07
C CYS A 70 -1.83 2.53 7.62
N VAL A 71 -2.49 3.65 7.86
CA VAL A 71 -3.91 3.69 8.22
C VAL A 71 -4.68 4.25 7.04
N HIS A 72 -5.86 3.69 6.81
CA HIS A 72 -6.76 4.25 5.81
C HIS A 72 -7.04 5.69 6.23
N GLU A 73 -6.91 6.64 5.32
CA GLU A 73 -7.60 7.91 5.54
C GLU A 73 -9.08 7.60 5.32
N ALA A 74 -9.71 7.10 6.38
CA ALA A 74 -11.15 7.19 6.50
C ALA A 74 -11.44 8.66 6.33
N THR A 75 -12.19 9.00 5.28
CA THR A 75 -12.78 10.32 5.13
C THR A 75 -13.47 10.60 6.46
N THR A 76 -12.83 11.34 7.36
CA THR A 76 -13.53 11.96 8.48
C THR A 76 -14.37 13.03 7.80
N THR A 77 -15.52 12.60 7.28
CA THR A 77 -16.63 13.50 7.02
C THR A 77 -16.99 14.05 8.38
N ILE A 78 -16.42 15.21 8.71
CA ILE A 78 -16.91 16.06 9.79
C ILE A 78 -18.32 16.45 9.34
N GLY A 79 -19.32 15.83 9.96
CA GLY A 79 -20.73 16.23 9.90
C GLY A 79 -21.11 16.98 11.15
#